data_AF-A0A1V2UJE7-F1
#
_entry.id   AF-A0A1V2UJE7-F1
#
_cell.length_a   1.000
_cell.length_b   1.000
_cell.length_c   1.000
_cell.angle_alpha   90.00
_cell.angle_beta   90.00
_cell.angle_gamma   90.00
#
_symmetry.space_group_name_H-M   'P 1'
#
loop_
_entity.id
_entity.type
_entity.pdbx_description
1 polymer ?
#
loop_
_entity_poly.entity_id
_entity_poly.type
_entity_poly.pdbx_seq_one_letter_code
_entity_poly.pdbx_strand_id
1 'polypeptide(L)'
;MSIDMYLNDSLTQATSASHFCQKQVTDYQNLQQAITQFTLQTPNLQGKTYDAAKAYFSQILYPLVQGGILLSEAVEKVAKRFPQQYIEQVDSISLKQSELEAQIRQMNQYIIQAEGIRQLL
;
A
#
# COMPACT_ATOMS: atom_id res chain seq x y z
N MET A 1 -23.97 -11.07 -2.08
CA MET A 1 -22.90 -10.15 -2.51
C MET A 1 -21.80 -11.00 -3.13
N SER A 2 -21.37 -10.71 -4.35
CA SER A 2 -20.24 -11.39 -5.03
C SER A 2 -18.93 -10.75 -4.57
N ILE A 3 -17.85 -11.52 -4.50
CA ILE A 3 -16.49 -10.98 -4.34
C ILE A 3 -15.89 -10.81 -5.73
N ASP A 4 -15.48 -9.57 -6.03
CA ASP A 4 -14.87 -9.21 -7.30
C ASP A 4 -13.50 -8.56 -7.03
N MET A 5 -12.47 -9.04 -7.72
CA MET A 5 -11.12 -8.49 -7.73
C MET A 5 -10.75 -8.03 -9.13
N TYR A 6 -10.47 -6.74 -9.26
CA TYR A 6 -9.88 -6.13 -10.46
C TYR A 6 -8.38 -6.00 -10.24
N LEU A 7 -7.63 -7.06 -10.58
CA LEU A 7 -6.23 -7.19 -10.20
C LEU A 7 -5.36 -6.05 -10.77
N ASN A 8 -5.55 -5.72 -12.04
CA ASN A 8 -4.78 -4.65 -12.69
C ASN A 8 -4.98 -3.29 -12.00
N ASP A 9 -6.22 -2.97 -11.62
CA ASP A 9 -6.55 -1.71 -10.94
C ASP A 9 -5.94 -1.69 -9.54
N SER A 10 -5.99 -2.82 -8.84
CA SER A 10 -5.36 -2.96 -7.51
C SER A 10 -3.84 -2.80 -7.58
N LEU A 11 -3.17 -3.40 -8.57
CA LEU A 11 -1.73 -3.23 -8.81
C LEU A 11 -1.36 -1.78 -9.14
N THR A 12 -2.19 -1.11 -9.94
CA THR A 12 -2.01 0.30 -10.28
C THR A 12 -2.14 1.18 -9.05
N GLN A 13 -3.17 0.96 -8.23
CA GLN A 13 -3.36 1.68 -6.96
C GLN A 13 -2.21 1.45 -5.99
N ALA A 14 -1.73 0.21 -5.86
CA ALA A 14 -0.56 -0.12 -5.03
C ALA A 14 0.70 0.62 -5.51
N THR A 15 0.91 0.72 -6.82
CA THR A 15 2.03 1.46 -7.42
C THR A 15 1.91 2.96 -7.16
N SER A 16 0.74 3.56 -7.37
CA SER A 16 0.50 4.97 -7.08
C SER A 16 0.70 5.31 -5.60
N ALA A 17 0.17 4.48 -4.70
CA ALA A 17 0.35 4.64 -3.26
C ALA A 17 1.83 4.53 -2.86
N SER A 18 2.56 3.57 -3.44
CA SER A 18 4.01 3.42 -3.22
C SER A 18 4.78 4.65 -3.67
N HIS A 19 4.53 5.16 -4.87
CA HIS A 19 5.19 6.37 -5.36
C HIS A 19 4.92 7.58 -4.44
N PHE A 20 3.68 7.75 -4.00
CA PHE A 20 3.32 8.80 -3.06
C PHE A 20 4.08 8.66 -1.72
N CYS A 21 4.11 7.46 -1.15
CA CYS A 21 4.80 7.19 0.11
C CYS A 21 6.32 7.43 -0.01
N GLN A 22 6.95 7.01 -1.10
CA GLN A 22 8.37 7.24 -1.35
C GLN A 22 8.71 8.74 -1.45
N LYS A 23 7.84 9.51 -2.14
CA LYS A 23 7.95 10.97 -2.15
C LYS A 23 7.84 11.53 -0.73
N GLN A 24 6.87 11.06 0.04
CA GLN A 24 6.64 11.53 1.41
C GLN A 24 7.83 11.24 2.34
N VAL A 25 8.45 10.05 2.22
CA VAL A 25 9.70 9.70 2.92
C VAL A 25 10.82 10.67 2.55
N THR A 26 11.00 10.95 1.26
CA THR A 26 12.02 11.90 0.77
C THR A 26 11.79 13.31 1.34
N ASP A 27 10.54 13.78 1.34
CA ASP A 27 10.17 15.10 1.88
C ASP A 27 10.44 15.16 3.40
N TYR A 28 10.16 14.08 4.14
CA TYR A 28 10.47 14.00 5.57
C TYR A 28 11.98 13.96 5.83
N GLN A 29 12.77 13.25 5.03
CA GLN A 29 14.24 13.24 5.15
C GLN A 29 14.83 14.64 4.92
N ASN A 30 14.32 15.37 3.92
CA ASN A 30 14.69 16.77 3.68
C ASN A 30 14.34 17.66 4.88
N LEU A 31 13.14 17.48 5.46
CA LEU A 31 12.72 18.21 6.65
C LEU A 31 13.60 17.86 7.87
N GLN A 32 13.95 16.59 8.07
CA GLN A 32 14.85 16.14 9.12
C GLN A 32 16.23 16.80 9.00
N GLN A 33 16.74 16.91 7.77
CA GLN A 33 17.99 17.62 7.49
C GLN A 33 17.88 19.12 7.81
N ALA A 34 16.80 19.78 7.38
CA ALA A 34 16.57 21.19 7.66
C ALA A 34 16.45 21.47 9.17
N ILE A 35 15.75 20.61 9.91
CA ILE A 35 15.67 20.68 11.38
C ILE A 35 17.07 20.55 11.99
N THR A 36 17.88 19.59 11.52
CA THR A 36 19.25 19.38 12.03
C THR A 36 20.13 20.59 11.77
N GLN A 37 20.07 21.18 10.56
CA GLN A 37 20.81 22.38 10.22
C GLN A 37 20.38 23.56 11.09
N PHE A 38 19.07 23.80 11.24
CA PHE A 38 18.56 24.87 12.09
C PHE A 38 18.99 24.70 13.56
N THR A 39 18.86 23.49 14.11
CA THR A 39 19.10 23.24 15.54
C THR A 39 20.58 23.21 15.90
N LEU A 40 21.43 22.61 15.06
CA LEU A 40 22.84 22.35 15.37
C LEU A 40 23.84 23.26 14.64
N GLN A 41 23.49 23.77 13.44
CA GLN A 41 24.43 24.47 12.56
C GLN A 41 24.22 25.99 12.50
N THR A 42 23.42 26.54 13.42
CA THR A 42 23.19 27.98 13.52
C THR A 42 23.62 28.52 14.89
N PRO A 43 24.90 28.40 15.29
CA PRO A 43 25.35 28.81 16.62
C PRO A 43 25.12 30.31 16.87
N ASN A 44 25.04 31.13 15.83
CA ASN A 44 24.82 32.57 15.92
C ASN A 44 23.35 32.96 16.15
N LEU A 45 22.40 32.05 15.93
CA LEU A 45 20.98 32.27 16.26
C LEU A 45 20.76 31.92 17.73
N GLN A 46 20.79 32.93 18.59
CA GLN A 46 20.76 32.81 20.05
C GLN A 46 19.70 33.72 20.69
N GLY A 47 19.39 33.46 21.96
CA GLY A 47 18.42 34.20 22.75
C GLY A 47 17.13 33.42 22.93
N LYS A 48 16.35 33.79 23.95
CA LYS A 48 15.22 32.99 24.47
C LYS A 48 14.27 32.46 23.39
N THR A 49 13.97 33.27 22.37
CA THR A 49 13.09 32.86 21.26
C THR A 49 13.73 31.78 20.39
N TYR A 50 14.99 31.94 19.99
CA TYR A 50 15.70 30.95 19.18
C TYR A 50 15.98 29.68 19.98
N ASP A 51 16.33 29.80 21.27
CA ASP A 51 16.56 28.65 22.15
C ASP A 51 15.28 27.81 22.29
N ALA A 52 14.13 28.46 22.53
CA ALA A 52 12.83 27.79 22.59
C ALA A 52 12.46 27.13 21.25
N ALA A 53 12.69 27.82 20.12
CA ALA A 53 12.44 27.25 18.80
C ALA A 53 13.32 26.03 18.54
N LYS A 54 14.63 26.10 18.80
CA LYS A 54 15.55 24.97 18.64
C LYS A 54 15.15 23.79 19.52
N ALA A 55 14.73 24.04 20.76
CA ALA A 55 14.21 23.00 21.66
C ALA A 55 12.93 22.36 21.08
N TYR A 56 11.96 23.14 20.61
CA TYR A 56 10.73 22.61 20.00
C TYR A 56 11.02 21.77 18.74
N PHE A 57 11.85 22.28 17.84
CA PHE A 57 12.19 21.60 16.60
C PHE A 57 12.94 20.29 16.85
N SER A 58 13.86 20.26 17.81
CA SER A 58 14.63 19.04 18.14
C SER A 58 13.84 18.03 18.98
N GLN A 59 13.04 18.47 19.94
CA GLN A 59 12.37 17.58 20.89
C GLN A 59 10.98 17.11 20.42
N ILE A 60 10.29 17.91 19.60
CA ILE A 60 8.92 17.63 19.18
C ILE A 60 8.86 17.34 17.68
N LEU A 61 9.33 18.26 16.84
CA LEU A 61 9.17 18.10 15.38
C LEU A 61 10.08 17.01 14.82
N TYR A 62 11.32 16.88 15.28
CA TYR A 62 12.24 15.87 14.76
C TYR A 62 11.72 14.44 14.97
N PRO A 63 11.27 14.02 16.19
CA PRO A 63 10.64 12.72 16.36
C PRO A 63 9.34 12.55 15.56
N LEU A 64 8.54 13.62 15.41
CA LEU A 64 7.32 13.57 14.60
C LEU A 64 7.62 13.28 13.12
N VAL A 65 8.68 13.89 12.58
CA VAL A 65 9.16 13.63 11.22
C VAL A 65 9.61 12.17 11.06
N GLN A 66 10.32 11.61 12.04
CA GLN A 66 10.69 10.19 12.04
C GLN A 66 9.45 9.28 12.07
N GLY A 67 8.43 9.65 12.87
CA GLY A 67 7.14 8.96 12.86
C GLY A 67 6.44 9.01 11.50
N GLY A 68 6.52 10.15 10.81
CA GLY A 68 6.03 10.32 9.45
C GLY A 68 6.70 9.38 8.45
N ILE A 69 8.03 9.22 8.53
CA ILE A 69 8.79 8.27 7.70
C ILE A 69 8.28 6.84 7.94
N LEU A 70 8.25 6.40 9.20
CA LEU A 70 7.82 5.05 9.56
C LEU A 70 6.38 4.76 9.10
N LEU A 71 5.48 5.73 9.22
CA LEU A 71 4.10 5.61 8.76
C LEU A 71 4.04 5.46 7.24
N SER A 72 4.76 6.30 6.49
CA SER A 72 4.81 6.21 5.02
C SER A 72 5.36 4.86 4.54
N GLU A 73 6.42 4.35 5.17
CA GLU A 73 6.98 3.02 4.88
C GLU A 73 5.98 1.90 5.18
N ALA A 74 5.26 1.98 6.31
CA ALA A 74 4.25 1.00 6.69
C ALA A 74 3.07 0.98 5.71
N VAL A 75 2.59 2.16 5.29
CA VAL A 75 1.50 2.29 4.31
C VAL A 75 1.94 1.73 2.95
N GLU A 76 3.13 2.06 2.48
CA GLU A 76 3.67 1.50 1.24
C GLU A 76 3.70 -0.04 1.26
N LYS A 77 4.21 -0.61 2.36
CA LYS A 77 4.28 -2.06 2.54
C LYS A 77 2.90 -2.71 2.47
N VAL A 78 1.92 -2.15 3.17
CA VAL A 78 0.55 -2.70 3.18
C VAL A 78 -0.11 -2.54 1.81
N ALA A 79 0.05 -1.40 1.15
CA ALA A 79 -0.51 -1.15 -0.19
C ALA A 79 0.01 -2.16 -1.21
N LYS A 80 1.31 -2.48 -1.19
CA LYS A 80 1.92 -3.50 -2.06
C LYS A 80 1.47 -4.92 -1.71
N ARG A 81 1.34 -5.22 -0.41
CA ARG A 81 1.01 -6.56 0.08
C ARG A 81 -0.36 -7.04 -0.38
N PHE A 82 -1.35 -6.15 -0.46
CA PHE A 82 -2.72 -6.54 -0.80
C PHE A 82 -2.84 -7.28 -2.17
N PRO A 83 -2.46 -6.69 -3.32
CA PRO A 83 -2.51 -7.40 -4.60
C PRO A 83 -1.52 -8.57 -4.68
N GLN A 84 -0.37 -8.51 -3.98
CA GLN A 84 0.57 -9.63 -3.93
C GLN A 84 -0.04 -10.87 -3.27
N GLN A 85 -0.70 -10.69 -2.12
CA GLN A 85 -1.36 -11.79 -1.43
C GLN A 85 -2.51 -12.39 -2.24
N TYR A 86 -3.22 -11.57 -3.02
CA TYR A 86 -4.21 -12.08 -3.95
C TYR A 86 -3.57 -12.99 -5.01
N ILE A 87 -2.45 -12.56 -5.61
CA ILE A 87 -1.72 -13.37 -6.61
C ILE A 87 -1.23 -14.70 -6.01
N GLU A 88 -0.73 -14.66 -4.77
CA GLU A 88 -0.22 -15.85 -4.09
C GLU A 88 -1.30 -16.84 -3.67
N GLN A 89 -2.49 -16.36 -3.28
CA GLN A 89 -3.51 -17.18 -2.63
C GLN A 89 -4.74 -17.47 -3.49
N VAL A 90 -4.96 -16.68 -4.55
CA VAL A 90 -6.18 -16.75 -5.35
C VAL A 90 -5.84 -17.04 -6.80
N ASP A 91 -5.37 -16.03 -7.55
CA ASP A 91 -5.02 -16.18 -8.95
C ASP A 91 -4.16 -14.99 -9.45
N SER A 92 -3.47 -15.20 -10.57
CA SER A 92 -2.72 -14.19 -11.31
C SER A 92 -3.58 -13.29 -12.21
N ILE A 93 -4.90 -13.51 -12.25
CA ILE A 93 -5.87 -12.75 -13.04
C ILE A 93 -6.98 -12.14 -12.19
N SER A 94 -7.74 -11.21 -12.76
CA SER A 94 -8.96 -10.69 -12.14
C SER A 94 -9.99 -11.79 -11.93
N LEU A 95 -10.70 -11.76 -10.80
CA LEU A 95 -11.75 -12.73 -10.46
C LEU A 95 -13.07 -12.00 -10.27
N LYS A 96 -14.12 -12.52 -10.88
CA LYS A 96 -15.49 -12.22 -10.50
C LYS A 96 -16.16 -13.51 -10.07
N GLN A 97 -16.44 -13.63 -8.78
CA GLN A 97 -16.95 -14.89 -8.22
C GLN A 97 -18.23 -15.35 -8.93
N SER A 98 -19.16 -14.43 -9.19
CA SER A 98 -20.41 -14.75 -9.90
C SER A 98 -20.21 -15.34 -11.31
N GLU A 99 -19.22 -14.84 -12.06
CA GLU A 99 -18.89 -15.35 -13.39
C GLU A 99 -18.26 -16.75 -13.29
N LEU A 100 -17.33 -16.95 -12.36
CA LEU A 100 -16.71 -18.25 -12.12
C LEU A 100 -17.74 -19.31 -11.70
N GLU A 101 -18.64 -18.98 -10.78
CA GLU A 101 -19.72 -19.87 -10.35
C GLU A 101 -20.68 -20.21 -11.49
N ALA A 102 -20.96 -19.27 -12.39
CA ALA A 102 -21.79 -19.52 -13.57
C ALA A 102 -21.10 -20.50 -14.54
N GLN A 103 -19.79 -20.32 -14.77
CA GLN A 103 -18.99 -21.23 -15.60
C GLN A 103 -18.95 -22.65 -15.00
N ILE A 104 -18.78 -22.79 -13.68
CA ILE A 104 -18.82 -24.09 -12.99
C ILE A 104 -20.17 -24.77 -13.18
N ARG A 105 -21.28 -24.04 -13.00
CA ARG A 105 -22.63 -24.60 -13.22
C ARG A 105 -22.82 -25.09 -14.65
N GLN A 106 -22.35 -24.31 -15.63
CA GLN A 106 -22.43 -24.69 -17.05
C GLN A 106 -21.60 -25.94 -17.35
N MET A 107 -20.36 -26.01 -16.84
CA MET A 107 -19.52 -27.22 -16.98
C MET A 107 -20.16 -28.46 -16.35
N ASN A 108 -20.76 -28.33 -15.17
CA ASN A 108 -21.47 -29.43 -14.53
C ASN A 108 -22.65 -29.94 -15.38
N GLN A 109 -23.38 -29.04 -16.06
CA GLN A 109 -24.43 -29.44 -16.99
C GLN A 109 -23.86 -30.22 -18.18
N TYR A 110 -22.72 -29.82 -18.74
CA TYR A 110 -22.06 -30.57 -19.81
C TYR A 110 -21.57 -31.95 -19.38
N ILE A 111 -21.04 -32.08 -18.15
CA ILE A 111 -20.66 -33.38 -17.59
C ILE A 111 -21.87 -34.30 -17.49
N ILE A 112 -22.99 -33.82 -16.92
CA ILE A 112 -24.23 -34.60 -16.80
C ILE A 112 -24.73 -35.06 -18.18
N GLN A 113 -24.70 -34.17 -19.18
CA GLN A 113 -25.11 -34.51 -20.54
C GLN A 113 -24.20 -35.58 -21.16
N ALA A 114 -22.87 -35.44 -21.03
CA ALA A 114 -21.91 -36.40 -21.55
C ALA A 114 -22.04 -37.78 -20.87
N GLU A 115 -22.26 -37.81 -19.56
CA GLU A 115 -22.51 -39.05 -18.81
C GLU A 115 -23.81 -39.73 -19.24
N GLY A 116 -24.87 -38.95 -19.47
CA GLY A 116 -26.13 -39.47 -20.01
C GLY A 116 -25.97 -40.11 -21.38
N ILE A 117 -25.22 -39.49 -22.30
CA ILE A 117 -24.92 -40.08 -23.62
C ILE A 117 -24.15 -41.40 -23.47
N ARG A 118 -23.15 -41.45 -22.59
CA ARG A 118 -22.36 -42.68 -22.36
C ARG A 118 -23.21 -43.84 -21.85
N GLN A 119 -24.26 -43.60 -21.07
CA GLN A 119 -25.15 -44.65 -20.57
C GLN A 119 -26.11 -45.19 -21.64
N LEU A 120 -26.26 -44.49 -22.76
CA LEU A 120 -27.11 -44.90 -23.89
C LEU A 120 -26.34 -45.71 -24.96
N LEU A 121 -25.01 -45.82 -24.84
CA LEU A 121 -24.12 -46.59 -25.71
C LEU A 121 -23.75 -47.93 -25.05
#